data_AF-A0A1Q5J7X8-F1
#
_entry.id   AF-A0A1Q5J7X8-F1
#
_cell.length_a   1.000
_cell.length_b   1.000
_cell.length_c   1.000
_cell.angle_alpha   90.00
_cell.angle_beta   90.00
_cell.angle_gamma   90.00
#
_symmetry.space_group_name_H-M   'P 1'
#
loop_
_entity.id
_entity.type
_entity.pdbx_description
1 polymer ?
#
loop_
_entity_poly.entity_id
_entity_poly.type
_entity_poly.pdbx_seq_one_letter_code
_entity_poly.pdbx_strand_id
1 'polypeptide(L)'
;MHTSDEIYHRVLWDPRFDPERFVMGVAERGAPPKRVLLADFAPGGEIPWHRVLFFEVGGQVVWDRASGVDRLDETLGGPVGPKADPAPGAALDVLAVPSTNRTAVAWVPPPELWPPIQHIRRAHDRQIHRWPPHVNVLFGFVPEAEFPRALPLVAAALAETPPFTARLEGVHWFAHREDATVWLDPAAADHEPWVRLRESLDLRFPLCGSPSRGFTPHLSLGRTKDPHVLARTAGDLLGPMTALVDGLVLLSRRGDEPMRVRARILLGSGDVHHPESPAPPGGNPPPSTRA
;
A
#
# COMPACT_ATOMS: atom_id res chain seq x y z
N MET A 1 -14.75 -19.44 -3.97
CA MET A 1 -15.54 -18.66 -3.01
C MET A 1 -14.58 -17.89 -2.13
N HIS A 2 -14.71 -16.57 -2.14
CA HIS A 2 -13.95 -15.67 -1.27
C HIS A 2 -14.30 -15.91 0.20
N THR A 3 -13.39 -15.57 1.10
CA THR A 3 -13.62 -15.55 2.55
C THR A 3 -14.35 -14.26 2.96
N SER A 4 -14.91 -14.21 4.17
CA SER A 4 -15.59 -13.00 4.66
C SER A 4 -14.65 -11.79 4.78
N ASP A 5 -13.37 -12.04 5.09
CA ASP A 5 -12.31 -11.04 5.14
C ASP A 5 -12.06 -10.44 3.76
N GLU A 6 -11.90 -11.31 2.75
CA GLU A 6 -11.75 -10.88 1.36
C GLU A 6 -12.98 -10.12 0.86
N ILE A 7 -14.21 -10.56 1.20
CA ILE A 7 -15.44 -9.84 0.81
C ILE A 7 -15.51 -8.48 1.50
N TYR A 8 -15.25 -8.42 2.81
CA TYR A 8 -15.23 -7.16 3.56
C TYR A 8 -14.28 -6.14 2.94
N HIS A 9 -13.04 -6.55 2.67
CA HIS A 9 -12.03 -5.68 2.07
C HIS A 9 -12.37 -5.32 0.63
N ARG A 10 -12.93 -6.24 -0.16
CA ARG A 10 -13.38 -5.92 -1.53
C ARG A 10 -14.50 -4.89 -1.52
N VAL A 11 -15.51 -5.04 -0.66
CA VAL A 11 -16.62 -4.08 -0.60
C VAL A 11 -16.15 -2.70 -0.15
N LEU A 12 -15.27 -2.62 0.84
CA LEU A 12 -14.77 -1.34 1.34
C LEU A 12 -13.87 -0.60 0.34
N TRP A 13 -13.10 -1.33 -0.46
CA TRP A 13 -11.93 -0.77 -1.14
C TRP A 13 -11.92 -0.99 -2.66
N ASP A 14 -12.88 -1.71 -3.23
CA ASP A 14 -13.10 -1.79 -4.69
C ASP A 14 -14.04 -0.64 -5.11
N PRO A 15 -13.60 0.29 -5.98
CA PRO A 15 -14.37 1.48 -6.34
C PRO A 15 -15.66 1.17 -7.11
N ARG A 16 -15.85 -0.09 -7.52
CA ARG A 16 -17.11 -0.55 -8.15
C ARG A 16 -18.22 -0.78 -7.13
N PHE A 17 -17.90 -0.83 -5.84
CA PHE A 17 -18.85 -1.01 -4.76
C PHE A 17 -18.99 0.27 -3.94
N ASP A 18 -20.21 0.51 -3.46
CA ASP A 18 -20.52 1.58 -2.53
C ASP A 18 -20.76 0.93 -1.16
N PRO A 19 -19.84 1.07 -0.19
CA PRO A 19 -19.93 0.44 1.12
C PRO A 19 -21.21 0.77 1.89
N GLU A 20 -21.81 1.94 1.67
CA GLU A 20 -23.03 2.36 2.37
C GLU A 20 -24.23 1.50 2.01
N ARG A 21 -24.17 0.81 0.86
CA ARG A 21 -25.24 -0.07 0.38
C ARG A 21 -25.13 -1.50 0.91
N PHE A 22 -24.03 -1.82 1.59
CA PHE A 22 -23.76 -3.17 2.08
C PHE A 22 -24.17 -3.36 3.53
N VAL A 23 -24.76 -4.53 3.78
CA VAL A 23 -25.09 -5.01 5.12
C VAL A 23 -24.31 -6.27 5.40
N MET A 24 -23.63 -6.31 6.54
CA MET A 24 -22.89 -7.46 7.04
C MET A 24 -23.72 -8.19 8.10
N GLY A 25 -23.94 -9.50 7.91
CA GLY A 25 -24.59 -10.37 8.86
C GLY A 25 -23.59 -11.01 9.83
N VAL A 26 -23.66 -10.69 11.12
CA VAL A 26 -22.75 -11.20 12.15
C VAL A 26 -23.47 -12.12 13.11
N ALA A 27 -22.92 -13.31 13.35
CA ALA A 27 -23.47 -14.29 14.29
C ALA A 27 -23.54 -13.73 15.72
N GLU A 28 -24.70 -13.84 16.36
CA GLU A 28 -24.91 -13.57 17.79
C GLU A 28 -25.31 -14.85 18.53
N ARG A 29 -24.91 -14.94 19.80
CA ARG A 29 -25.12 -16.16 20.58
C ARG A 29 -26.59 -16.28 20.98
N GLY A 30 -27.27 -17.32 20.49
CA GLY A 30 -28.66 -17.64 20.85
C GLY A 30 -29.70 -16.72 20.21
N ALA A 31 -29.30 -15.93 19.21
CA ALA A 31 -30.16 -15.00 18.48
C ALA A 31 -29.94 -15.15 16.97
N PRO A 32 -30.89 -14.72 16.12
CA PRO A 32 -30.64 -14.60 14.70
C PRO A 32 -29.45 -13.65 14.41
N PRO A 33 -28.78 -13.79 13.26
CA PRO A 33 -27.63 -12.94 12.92
C PRO A 33 -27.98 -11.46 12.95
N LYS A 34 -27.13 -10.66 13.59
CA LYS A 34 -27.25 -9.21 13.61
C LYS A 34 -26.84 -8.64 12.25
N ARG A 35 -27.70 -7.81 11.66
CA ARG A 35 -27.40 -7.04 10.46
C ARG A 35 -26.78 -5.71 10.85
N VAL A 36 -25.62 -5.41 10.32
CA VAL A 36 -24.88 -4.17 10.56
C VAL A 36 -24.59 -3.52 9.21
N LEU A 37 -24.90 -2.23 9.06
CA LEU A 37 -24.46 -1.48 7.88
C LEU A 37 -22.93 -1.45 7.88
N LEU A 38 -22.34 -1.71 6.71
CA LEU A 38 -20.89 -1.81 6.63
C LEU A 38 -20.21 -0.46 6.95
N ALA A 39 -20.82 0.66 6.56
CA ALA A 39 -20.35 2.00 6.90
C ALA A 39 -20.36 2.30 8.41
N ASP A 40 -21.29 1.71 9.16
CA ASP A 40 -21.40 1.88 10.61
C ASP A 40 -20.57 0.85 11.39
N PHE A 41 -19.92 -0.08 10.70
CA PHE A 41 -19.09 -1.09 11.31
C PHE A 41 -17.73 -0.48 11.68
N ALA A 42 -17.61 -0.02 12.93
CA ALA A 42 -16.32 0.40 13.50
C ALA A 42 -15.54 -0.84 13.97
N PRO A 43 -14.40 -1.20 13.33
CA PRO A 43 -13.61 -2.34 13.75
C PRO A 43 -12.85 -2.02 15.04
N GLY A 44 -13.42 -2.44 16.18
CA GLY A 44 -12.71 -2.42 17.46
C GLY A 44 -11.86 -3.68 17.63
N GLY A 45 -10.55 -3.60 17.38
CA GLY A 45 -9.61 -4.73 17.60
C GLY A 45 -9.64 -5.80 16.51
N GLU A 46 -9.38 -7.07 16.86
CA GLU A 46 -9.39 -8.19 15.90
C GLU A 46 -10.83 -8.52 15.48
N ILE A 47 -11.14 -8.33 14.20
CA ILE A 47 -12.46 -8.62 13.65
C ILE A 47 -12.64 -10.14 13.59
N PRO A 48 -13.64 -10.73 14.30
CA PRO A 48 -13.83 -12.18 14.32
C PRO A 48 -14.50 -12.65 13.03
N TRP A 49 -13.72 -12.76 11.95
CA TRP A 49 -14.18 -13.11 10.60
C TRP A 49 -15.05 -14.38 10.53
N HIS A 50 -14.78 -15.36 11.39
CA HIS A 50 -15.57 -16.59 11.51
C HIS A 50 -17.03 -16.35 11.96
N ARG A 51 -17.34 -15.18 12.52
CA ARG A 51 -18.71 -14.75 12.89
C ARG A 51 -19.44 -14.03 11.76
N VAL A 52 -18.76 -13.60 10.70
CA VAL A 52 -19.39 -12.92 9.56
C VAL A 52 -20.04 -13.95 8.63
N LEU A 53 -21.36 -14.08 8.68
CA LEU A 53 -22.09 -15.15 8.00
C LEU A 53 -22.44 -14.82 6.56
N PHE A 54 -22.82 -13.58 6.26
CA PHE A 54 -23.24 -13.16 4.92
C PHE A 54 -22.99 -11.66 4.68
N PHE A 55 -22.98 -11.28 3.40
CA PHE A 55 -23.07 -9.89 2.94
C PHE A 55 -24.28 -9.71 2.04
N GLU A 56 -24.95 -8.58 2.19
CA GLU A 56 -26.12 -8.19 1.41
C GLU A 56 -25.88 -6.84 0.74
N VAL A 57 -26.43 -6.67 -0.46
CA VAL A 57 -26.57 -5.35 -1.10
C VAL A 57 -28.01 -5.19 -1.56
N GLY A 58 -28.66 -4.08 -1.21
CA GLY A 58 -30.06 -3.84 -1.59
C GLY A 58 -31.05 -4.93 -1.13
N GLY A 59 -30.76 -5.62 -0.02
CA GLY A 59 -31.57 -6.71 0.52
C GLY A 59 -31.37 -8.08 -0.15
N GLN A 60 -30.41 -8.21 -1.08
CA GLN A 60 -30.04 -9.47 -1.70
C GLN A 60 -28.72 -9.98 -1.16
N VAL A 61 -28.65 -11.27 -0.84
CA VAL A 61 -27.42 -11.93 -0.38
C VAL A 61 -26.47 -12.10 -1.56
N VAL A 62 -25.32 -11.42 -1.49
CA VAL A 62 -24.27 -11.46 -2.51
C VAL A 62 -23.13 -12.39 -2.11
N TRP A 63 -23.04 -12.73 -0.82
CA TRP A 63 -22.10 -13.72 -0.32
C TRP A 63 -22.69 -14.38 0.94
N ASP A 64 -22.63 -15.71 1.03
CA ASP A 64 -23.07 -16.48 2.21
C ASP A 64 -22.14 -17.65 2.50
N ARG A 65 -21.68 -17.73 3.75
CA ARG A 65 -20.74 -18.74 4.21
C ARG A 65 -21.33 -20.15 4.24
N ALA A 66 -22.58 -20.31 4.65
CA ALA A 66 -23.18 -21.62 4.91
C ALA A 66 -23.65 -22.29 3.62
N SER A 67 -24.29 -21.51 2.73
CA SER A 67 -24.75 -22.00 1.43
C SER A 67 -23.68 -21.95 0.34
N GLY A 68 -22.55 -21.29 0.61
CA GLY A 68 -21.44 -21.18 -0.33
C GLY A 68 -21.68 -20.18 -1.47
N VAL A 69 -22.61 -19.24 -1.29
CA VAL A 69 -22.98 -18.26 -2.31
C VAL A 69 -21.88 -17.21 -2.42
N ASP A 70 -21.48 -16.88 -3.65
CA ASP A 70 -20.50 -15.85 -3.96
C ASP A 70 -20.85 -15.25 -5.32
N ARG A 71 -21.58 -14.13 -5.31
CA ARG A 71 -22.11 -13.41 -6.48
C ARG A 71 -21.69 -11.95 -6.49
N LEU A 72 -20.67 -11.60 -5.70
CA LEU A 72 -20.18 -10.23 -5.60
C LEU A 72 -19.80 -9.66 -6.98
N ASP A 73 -19.25 -10.51 -7.86
CA ASP A 73 -18.90 -10.15 -9.23
C ASP A 73 -20.12 -10.10 -10.19
N GLU A 74 -21.22 -10.79 -9.89
CA GLU A 74 -22.46 -10.77 -10.69
C GLU A 74 -23.32 -9.53 -10.38
N THR A 75 -23.21 -8.96 -9.18
CA THR A 75 -23.83 -7.68 -8.81
C THR A 75 -23.32 -6.48 -9.63
N LEU A 76 -22.26 -6.67 -10.43
CA LEU A 76 -21.71 -5.70 -11.38
C LEU A 76 -22.49 -5.66 -12.72
N GLY A 77 -23.48 -6.54 -12.94
CA GLY A 77 -24.17 -6.75 -14.22
C GLY A 77 -25.41 -5.90 -14.51
N GLY A 78 -25.70 -4.84 -13.75
CA GLY A 78 -26.74 -3.87 -14.11
C GLY A 78 -26.29 -2.96 -15.26
N PRO A 79 -27.17 -2.57 -16.21
CA PRO A 79 -26.76 -1.79 -17.36
C PRO A 79 -26.13 -0.47 -16.92
N VAL A 80 -24.84 -0.33 -17.25
CA VAL A 80 -24.07 0.91 -17.13
C VAL A 80 -24.76 1.94 -18.02
N GLY A 81 -25.44 2.92 -17.40
CA GLY A 81 -25.85 4.13 -18.10
C GLY A 81 -24.63 4.77 -18.76
N PRO A 82 -24.78 5.44 -19.93
CA PRO A 82 -23.65 5.86 -20.74
C PRO A 82 -22.65 6.62 -19.89
N LYS A 83 -21.45 6.04 -19.78
CA LYS A 83 -20.26 6.70 -19.24
C LYS A 83 -20.16 8.02 -20.01
N ALA A 84 -20.28 9.14 -19.31
CA ALA A 84 -19.97 10.42 -19.94
C ALA A 84 -18.56 10.29 -20.51
N ASP A 85 -18.44 10.43 -21.83
CA ASP A 85 -17.14 10.47 -22.48
C ASP A 85 -16.29 11.49 -21.73
N PRO A 86 -15.10 11.13 -21.24
CA PRO A 86 -14.19 12.13 -20.72
C PRO A 86 -13.95 13.13 -21.86
N ALA A 87 -14.15 14.41 -21.56
CA ALA A 87 -13.85 15.48 -22.49
C ALA A 87 -12.45 15.24 -23.10
N PRO A 88 -12.25 15.47 -24.41
CA PRO A 88 -10.97 15.18 -25.05
C PRO A 88 -9.91 16.16 -24.53
N GLY A 89 -9.13 15.70 -23.55
CA GLY A 89 -8.02 16.42 -22.96
C GLY A 89 -6.91 15.44 -22.60
N ALA A 90 -5.91 15.36 -23.50
CA ALA A 90 -4.68 14.56 -23.43
C ALA A 90 -4.87 13.07 -23.10
N ALA A 91 -4.59 12.18 -24.06
CA ALA A 91 -4.47 10.75 -23.76
C ALA A 91 -3.45 10.56 -22.62
N LEU A 92 -3.86 9.95 -21.52
CA LEU A 92 -2.93 9.58 -20.45
C LEU A 92 -1.91 8.61 -21.02
N ASP A 93 -0.62 8.98 -20.95
CA ASP A 93 0.46 8.09 -21.35
C ASP A 93 0.55 6.91 -20.35
N VAL A 94 0.44 5.68 -20.87
CA VAL A 94 0.44 4.44 -20.08
C VAL A 94 1.68 3.59 -20.38
N LEU A 95 2.30 3.05 -19.33
CA LEU A 95 3.40 2.09 -19.44
C LEU A 95 2.99 0.70 -18.94
N ALA A 96 2.49 -0.11 -19.86
CA ALA A 96 2.08 -1.49 -19.60
C ALA A 96 3.25 -2.48 -19.76
N VAL A 97 4.25 -2.41 -18.88
CA VAL A 97 5.37 -3.36 -18.82
C VAL A 97 5.19 -4.31 -17.63
N PRO A 98 5.45 -5.63 -17.77
CA PRO A 98 5.41 -6.55 -16.64
C PRO A 98 6.30 -6.12 -15.48
N SER A 99 5.78 -6.21 -14.27
CA SER A 99 6.47 -5.78 -13.06
C SER A 99 7.54 -6.76 -12.56
N THR A 100 8.40 -6.29 -11.65
CA THR A 100 9.40 -7.09 -10.95
C THR A 100 9.49 -6.74 -9.47
N ASN A 101 9.74 -7.74 -8.61
CA ASN A 101 9.94 -7.56 -7.17
C ASN A 101 11.35 -7.00 -6.81
N ARG A 102 12.04 -6.44 -7.80
CA ARG A 102 13.34 -5.77 -7.67
C ARG A 102 13.22 -4.25 -7.68
N THR A 103 12.05 -3.72 -7.99
CA THR A 103 11.78 -2.29 -8.06
C THR A 103 10.49 -1.95 -7.30
N ALA A 104 10.41 -0.72 -6.80
CA ALA A 104 9.25 -0.21 -6.09
C ALA A 104 9.14 1.31 -6.22
N VAL A 105 7.92 1.81 -6.07
CA VAL A 105 7.61 3.22 -5.76
C VAL A 105 7.16 3.25 -4.31
N ALA A 106 7.85 4.00 -3.46
CA ALA A 106 7.59 4.01 -2.03
C ALA A 106 7.78 5.40 -1.44
N TRP A 107 7.10 5.66 -0.32
CA TRP A 107 7.49 6.73 0.58
C TRP A 107 8.53 6.20 1.57
N VAL A 108 9.56 6.99 1.85
CA VAL A 108 10.55 6.71 2.89
C VAL A 108 10.40 7.82 3.93
N PRO A 109 10.02 7.49 5.19
CA PRO A 109 9.86 8.49 6.23
C PRO A 109 11.19 9.22 6.49
N PRO A 110 11.13 10.46 7.01
CA PRO A 110 12.32 11.25 7.25
C PRO A 110 13.20 10.56 8.32
N PRO A 111 14.55 10.67 8.22
CA PRO A 111 15.49 9.90 9.05
C PRO A 111 15.30 10.06 10.56
N GLU A 112 14.71 11.16 11.01
CA GLU A 112 14.45 11.47 12.41
C GLU A 112 13.47 10.48 13.05
N LEU A 113 12.57 9.87 12.25
CA LEU A 113 11.64 8.84 12.74
C LEU A 113 12.27 7.44 12.79
N TRP A 114 13.44 7.25 12.20
CA TRP A 114 14.02 5.91 12.03
C TRP A 114 14.52 5.26 13.32
N PRO A 115 15.15 5.95 14.29
CA PRO A 115 15.77 5.27 15.43
C PRO A 115 14.83 4.32 16.19
N PRO A 116 13.61 4.73 16.61
CA PRO A 116 12.69 3.84 17.32
C PRO A 116 12.07 2.77 16.39
N ILE A 117 11.76 3.10 15.13
CA ILE A 117 11.27 2.14 14.13
C ILE A 117 12.32 1.03 13.88
N GLN A 118 13.57 1.42 13.65
CA GLN A 118 14.68 0.51 13.39
C GLN A 118 15.07 -0.29 14.62
N HIS A 119 14.81 0.21 15.83
CA HIS A 119 14.99 -0.56 17.06
C HIS A 119 14.15 -1.85 17.02
N ILE A 120 12.87 -1.73 16.64
CA ILE A 120 11.97 -2.88 16.49
C ILE A 120 12.38 -3.74 15.30
N ARG A 121 12.61 -3.11 14.12
CA ARG A 121 12.98 -3.84 12.90
C ARG A 121 14.26 -4.66 13.07
N ARG A 122 15.24 -4.21 13.84
CA ARG A 122 16.49 -4.96 14.09
C ARG A 122 16.23 -6.32 14.73
N ALA A 123 15.21 -6.43 15.58
CA ALA A 123 14.87 -7.67 16.26
C ALA A 123 13.94 -8.57 15.45
N HIS A 124 13.10 -8.01 14.57
CA HIS A 124 11.96 -8.72 13.98
C HIS A 124 11.90 -8.73 12.45
N ASP A 125 12.56 -7.80 11.77
CA ASP A 125 12.52 -7.67 10.31
C ASP A 125 13.71 -8.36 9.65
N ARG A 126 13.46 -9.55 9.08
CA ARG A 126 14.44 -10.32 8.29
C ARG A 126 14.99 -9.54 7.09
N GLN A 127 14.30 -8.50 6.65
CA GLN A 127 14.68 -7.67 5.50
C GLN A 127 15.29 -6.32 5.90
N ILE A 128 15.64 -6.11 7.17
CA ILE A 128 16.19 -4.83 7.64
C ILE A 128 17.43 -4.37 6.86
N HIS A 129 18.30 -5.30 6.46
CA HIS A 129 19.50 -4.97 5.67
C HIS A 129 19.19 -4.68 4.19
N ARG A 130 18.01 -5.10 3.73
CA ARG A 130 17.57 -4.94 2.34
C ARG A 130 16.76 -3.65 2.13
N TRP A 131 16.02 -3.22 3.14
CA TRP A 131 15.08 -2.11 3.02
C TRP A 131 15.27 -1.06 4.10
N PRO A 132 15.31 0.24 3.75
CA PRO A 132 15.05 1.28 4.74
C PRO A 132 13.61 1.15 5.28
N PRO A 133 13.25 1.83 6.38
CA PRO A 133 11.85 2.04 6.71
C PRO A 133 11.14 2.64 5.49
N HIS A 134 9.97 2.12 5.13
CA HIS A 134 9.27 2.54 3.93
C HIS A 134 7.79 2.18 4.00
N VAL A 135 7.00 2.88 3.20
CA VAL A 135 5.61 2.53 2.85
C VAL A 135 5.58 2.34 1.35
N ASN A 136 5.36 1.11 0.89
CA ASN A 136 5.24 0.85 -0.54
C ASN A 136 3.92 1.42 -1.05
N VAL A 137 3.98 2.22 -2.11
CA VAL A 137 2.79 2.65 -2.88
C VAL A 137 2.59 1.66 -4.04
N LEU A 138 3.66 1.34 -4.77
CA LEU A 138 3.72 0.25 -5.74
C LEU A 138 4.91 -0.66 -5.44
N PHE A 139 4.65 -1.87 -4.95
CA PHE A 139 5.65 -2.93 -4.86
C PHE A 139 5.44 -3.96 -5.97
N GLY A 140 6.51 -4.29 -6.71
CA GLY A 140 6.36 -4.89 -8.03
C GLY A 140 6.16 -3.79 -9.06
N PHE A 141 7.22 -3.06 -9.39
CA PHE A 141 7.19 -1.96 -10.36
C PHE A 141 7.89 -2.37 -11.67
N VAL A 142 7.94 -1.49 -12.68
CA VAL A 142 8.64 -1.79 -13.93
C VAL A 142 10.13 -2.09 -13.69
N PRO A 143 10.80 -2.89 -14.54
CA PRO A 143 12.24 -3.12 -14.45
C PRO A 143 13.06 -1.82 -14.45
N GLU A 144 14.21 -1.80 -13.78
CA GLU A 144 15.09 -0.61 -13.69
C GLU A 144 15.44 -0.03 -15.06
N ALA A 145 15.56 -0.86 -16.10
CA ALA A 145 15.82 -0.43 -17.48
C ALA A 145 14.72 0.46 -18.07
N GLU A 146 13.49 0.36 -17.56
CA GLU A 146 12.33 1.15 -18.00
C GLU A 146 12.18 2.46 -17.21
N PHE A 147 13.03 2.73 -16.21
CA PHE A 147 12.95 3.96 -15.42
C PHE A 147 12.99 5.25 -16.25
N PRO A 148 13.77 5.37 -17.35
CA PRO A 148 13.72 6.55 -18.21
C PRO A 148 12.33 6.82 -18.81
N ARG A 149 11.53 5.77 -19.07
CA ARG A 149 10.15 5.89 -19.57
C ARG A 149 9.14 6.06 -18.44
N ALA A 150 9.39 5.45 -17.29
CA ALA A 150 8.48 5.49 -16.14
C ALA A 150 8.55 6.82 -15.38
N LEU A 151 9.74 7.43 -15.26
CA LEU A 151 9.95 8.64 -14.46
C LEU A 151 9.02 9.80 -14.86
N PRO A 152 8.86 10.15 -16.14
CA PRO A 152 7.92 11.22 -16.54
C PRO A 152 6.47 10.92 -16.15
N LEU A 153 6.05 9.65 -16.19
CA LEU A 153 4.69 9.26 -15.83
C LEU A 153 4.47 9.32 -14.31
N VAL A 154 5.46 8.88 -13.52
CA VAL A 154 5.42 9.04 -12.06
C VAL A 154 5.42 10.52 -11.69
N ALA A 155 6.26 11.34 -12.34
CA ALA A 155 6.29 12.79 -12.14
C ALA A 155 4.94 13.45 -12.42
N ALA A 156 4.31 13.13 -13.56
CA ALA A 156 2.98 13.63 -13.90
C ALA A 156 1.92 13.22 -12.85
N ALA A 157 1.94 11.96 -12.40
CA ALA A 157 1.02 11.47 -11.37
C ALA A 157 1.18 12.23 -10.04
N LEU A 158 2.43 12.48 -9.64
CA LEU A 158 2.74 13.14 -8.37
C LEU A 158 2.51 14.66 -8.42
N ALA A 159 2.65 15.28 -9.58
CA ALA A 159 2.32 16.70 -9.77
C ALA A 159 0.83 17.00 -9.51
N GLU A 160 -0.05 16.02 -9.74
CA GLU A 160 -1.50 16.13 -9.50
C GLU A 160 -1.88 15.99 -8.01
N THR A 161 -0.94 15.57 -7.15
CA THR A 161 -1.22 15.31 -5.73
C THR A 161 -0.43 16.26 -4.84
N PRO A 162 -1.08 17.13 -4.04
CA PRO A 162 -0.37 18.02 -3.13
C PRO A 162 0.31 17.23 -1.98
N PRO A 163 1.42 17.73 -1.42
CA PRO A 163 1.99 17.19 -0.20
C PRO A 163 0.98 17.13 0.95
N PHE A 164 1.06 16.10 1.79
CA PHE A 164 0.16 15.92 2.93
C PHE A 164 0.90 15.39 4.17
N THR A 165 0.28 15.52 5.34
CA THR A 165 0.86 15.02 6.59
C THR A 165 0.39 13.59 6.86
N ALA A 166 1.33 12.66 6.96
CA ALA A 166 1.09 11.32 7.46
C ALA A 166 1.13 11.33 9.00
N ARG A 167 0.10 10.73 9.62
CA ARG A 167 0.10 10.40 11.05
C ARG A 167 0.35 8.90 11.17
N LEU A 168 1.50 8.56 11.74
CA LEU A 168 1.91 7.19 11.96
C LEU A 168 1.51 6.80 13.39
N GLU A 169 0.45 6.01 13.52
CA GLU A 169 -0.11 5.58 14.80
C GLU A 169 -0.91 4.30 14.59
N GLY A 170 -1.01 3.46 15.62
CA GLY A 170 -1.70 2.18 15.48
C GLY A 170 -0.77 1.13 14.89
N VAL A 171 -0.62 0.02 15.63
CA VAL A 171 0.17 -1.12 15.20
C VAL A 171 -0.75 -2.29 14.94
N HIS A 172 -0.73 -2.76 13.71
CA HIS A 172 -1.60 -3.79 13.19
C HIS A 172 -0.77 -4.96 12.65
N TRP A 173 -1.45 -6.03 12.25
CA TRP A 173 -0.78 -7.19 11.68
C TRP A 173 -1.69 -7.96 10.74
N PHE A 174 -1.08 -8.73 9.82
CA PHE A 174 -1.77 -9.70 9.00
C PHE A 174 -1.05 -11.05 9.04
N ALA A 175 -1.83 -12.12 9.08
CA ALA A 175 -1.32 -13.47 9.18
C ALA A 175 -0.77 -13.98 7.83
N HIS A 176 0.29 -14.77 7.93
CA HIS A 176 0.74 -15.71 6.93
C HIS A 176 0.52 -17.13 7.45
N ARG A 177 0.96 -18.13 6.68
CA ARG A 177 0.81 -19.54 7.07
C ARG A 177 1.48 -19.90 8.40
N GLU A 178 2.63 -19.29 8.73
CA GLU A 178 3.46 -19.71 9.87
C GLU A 178 3.84 -18.59 10.85
N ASP A 179 3.60 -17.33 10.47
CA ASP A 179 3.92 -16.13 11.21
C ASP A 179 3.00 -14.99 10.75
N ALA A 180 3.15 -13.81 11.34
CA ALA A 180 2.43 -12.60 10.94
C ALA A 180 3.40 -11.46 10.65
N THR A 181 3.08 -10.61 9.69
CA THR A 181 3.76 -9.31 9.53
C THR A 181 3.09 -8.31 10.46
N VAL A 182 3.88 -7.67 11.32
CA VAL A 182 3.44 -6.55 12.17
C VAL A 182 3.90 -5.25 11.52
N TRP A 183 3.02 -4.26 11.50
CA TRP A 183 3.22 -3.01 10.77
C TRP A 183 2.59 -1.81 11.50
N LEU A 184 3.21 -0.65 11.31
CA LEU A 184 2.74 0.64 11.78
C LEU A 184 1.88 1.28 10.69
N ASP A 185 0.70 1.79 11.05
CA ASP A 185 -0.21 2.45 10.13
C ASP A 185 0.21 3.90 9.86
N PRO A 186 0.62 4.26 8.64
CA PRO A 186 1.02 5.63 8.27
C PRO A 186 -0.16 6.54 7.91
N ALA A 187 -1.37 5.99 7.87
CA ALA A 187 -2.59 6.62 7.41
C ALA A 187 -3.63 6.79 8.53
N ALA A 188 -3.21 6.67 9.79
CA ALA A 188 -4.10 6.66 10.95
C ALA A 188 -5.00 7.91 11.09
N ALA A 189 -4.59 9.04 10.51
CA ALA A 189 -5.43 10.24 10.44
C ALA A 189 -6.36 10.26 9.21
N ASP A 190 -5.85 9.84 8.05
CA ASP A 190 -6.57 9.88 6.78
C ASP A 190 -5.90 8.94 5.76
N HIS A 191 -6.69 8.01 5.20
CA HIS A 191 -6.26 7.08 4.16
C HIS A 191 -6.38 7.67 2.75
N GLU A 192 -7.23 8.67 2.56
CA GLU A 192 -7.61 9.20 1.26
C GLU A 192 -6.41 9.71 0.44
N PRO A 193 -5.45 10.50 0.98
CA PRO A 193 -4.28 10.94 0.21
C PRO A 193 -3.39 9.79 -0.27
N TRP A 194 -3.27 8.72 0.53
CA TRP A 194 -2.53 7.52 0.15
C TRP A 194 -3.22 6.77 -1.00
N VAL A 195 -4.55 6.62 -0.93
CA VAL A 195 -5.36 5.98 -1.96
C VAL A 195 -5.27 6.76 -3.28
N ARG A 196 -5.43 8.09 -3.25
CA ARG A 196 -5.29 8.92 -4.46
C ARG A 196 -3.92 8.80 -5.12
N LEU A 197 -2.84 8.78 -4.31
CA LEU A 197 -1.49 8.54 -4.83
C LEU A 197 -1.41 7.20 -5.56
N ARG A 198 -1.97 6.15 -4.97
CA ARG A 198 -2.00 4.82 -5.57
C ARG A 198 -2.79 4.79 -6.86
N GLU A 199 -3.99 5.36 -6.87
CA GLU A 199 -4.88 5.38 -8.04
C GLU A 199 -4.27 6.16 -9.21
N SER A 200 -3.67 7.33 -8.94
CA SER A 200 -3.00 8.13 -9.97
C SER A 200 -1.84 7.38 -10.66
N LEU A 201 -1.15 6.52 -9.90
CA LEU A 201 -0.12 5.63 -10.44
C LEU A 201 -0.70 4.41 -11.16
N ASP A 202 -1.78 3.80 -10.65
CA ASP A 202 -2.41 2.63 -11.27
C ASP A 202 -2.94 2.95 -12.69
N LEU A 203 -3.43 4.16 -12.93
CA LEU A 203 -3.85 4.63 -14.26
C LEU A 203 -2.72 4.58 -15.30
N ARG A 204 -1.47 4.83 -14.87
CA ARG A 204 -0.30 4.91 -15.74
C ARG A 204 0.50 3.61 -15.78
N PHE A 205 0.34 2.74 -14.78
CA PHE A 205 1.09 1.50 -14.61
C PHE A 205 0.19 0.29 -14.31
N PRO A 206 -0.71 -0.11 -15.22
CA PRO A 206 -1.76 -1.10 -14.96
C PRO A 206 -1.27 -2.52 -14.68
N LEU A 207 0.01 -2.82 -14.97
CA LEU A 207 0.65 -4.12 -14.71
C LEU A 207 1.57 -4.11 -13.46
N CYS A 208 1.61 -2.99 -12.73
CA CYS A 208 2.40 -2.83 -11.52
C CYS A 208 1.54 -2.98 -10.26
N GLY A 209 2.19 -3.29 -9.14
CA GLY A 209 1.51 -3.57 -7.88
C GLY A 209 0.79 -4.92 -7.87
N SER A 210 -0.14 -5.08 -6.93
CA SER A 210 -0.99 -6.27 -6.82
C SER A 210 -2.46 -5.84 -6.75
N PRO A 211 -3.13 -5.64 -7.90
CA PRO A 211 -4.51 -5.14 -7.95
C PRO A 211 -5.51 -6.02 -7.18
N SER A 212 -5.25 -7.33 -7.14
CA SER A 212 -6.14 -8.31 -6.49
C SER A 212 -6.14 -8.26 -4.95
N ARG A 213 -5.22 -7.54 -4.32
CA ARG A 213 -5.06 -7.51 -2.85
C ARG A 213 -5.49 -6.20 -2.20
N GLY A 214 -6.00 -5.25 -2.98
CA GLY A 214 -6.25 -3.89 -2.52
C GLY A 214 -4.96 -3.14 -2.17
N PHE A 215 -5.11 -1.90 -1.70
CA PHE A 215 -3.99 -1.09 -1.23
C PHE A 215 -4.18 -0.74 0.24
N THR A 216 -3.26 -1.23 1.07
CA THR A 216 -3.17 -0.83 2.48
C THR A 216 -1.79 -0.23 2.69
N PRO A 217 -1.67 1.10 2.89
CA PRO A 217 -0.39 1.70 3.21
C PRO A 217 0.07 1.16 4.57
N HIS A 218 1.29 0.65 4.65
CA HIS A 218 1.82 0.08 5.88
C HIS A 218 3.33 0.22 5.94
N LEU A 219 3.86 0.49 7.13
CA LEU A 219 5.29 0.45 7.42
C LEU A 219 5.60 -0.83 8.19
N SER A 220 6.25 -1.79 7.54
CA SER A 220 6.58 -3.08 8.15
C SER A 220 7.58 -2.92 9.31
N LEU A 221 7.23 -3.43 10.49
CA LEU A 221 8.08 -3.47 11.68
C LEU A 221 8.79 -4.81 11.85
N GLY A 222 8.24 -5.89 11.29
CA GLY A 222 8.87 -7.20 11.28
C GLY A 222 7.89 -8.35 11.17
N ARG A 223 8.39 -9.58 11.31
CA ARG A 223 7.58 -10.80 11.36
C ARG A 223 7.76 -11.54 12.66
N THR A 224 6.67 -12.11 13.18
CA THR A 224 6.68 -12.84 14.46
C THR A 224 5.60 -13.93 14.47
N LYS A 225 5.79 -14.95 15.31
CA LYS A 225 4.75 -15.95 15.61
C LYS A 225 3.74 -15.46 16.64
N ASP A 226 4.09 -14.44 17.42
CA ASP A 226 3.21 -13.80 18.40
C ASP A 226 3.03 -12.31 18.04
N PRO A 227 2.09 -11.99 17.13
CA PRO A 227 1.89 -10.63 16.67
C PRO A 227 1.24 -9.72 17.71
N HIS A 228 0.44 -10.26 18.63
CA HIS A 228 -0.22 -9.46 19.67
C HIS A 228 0.79 -8.85 20.62
N VAL A 229 1.78 -9.63 21.07
CA VAL A 229 2.84 -9.12 21.95
C VAL A 229 3.67 -8.06 21.24
N LEU A 230 4.12 -8.33 20.00
CA LEU A 230 4.92 -7.37 19.25
C LEU A 230 4.14 -6.08 18.94
N ALA A 231 2.86 -6.18 18.57
CA ALA A 231 2.04 -5.01 18.28
C ALA A 231 1.88 -4.10 19.50
N ARG A 232 1.60 -4.66 20.69
CA ARG A 232 1.51 -3.89 21.94
C ARG A 232 2.84 -3.20 22.28
N THR A 233 3.93 -3.97 22.34
CA THR A 233 5.25 -3.42 22.68
C THR A 233 5.70 -2.34 21.69
N ALA A 234 5.42 -2.53 20.39
CA ALA A 234 5.69 -1.54 19.37
C ALA A 234 4.84 -0.27 19.55
N GLY A 235 3.54 -0.42 19.85
CA GLY A 235 2.65 0.70 20.11
C GLY A 235 3.12 1.56 21.30
N ASP A 236 3.47 0.90 22.41
CA ASP A 236 3.96 1.56 23.63
C ASP A 236 5.31 2.28 23.38
N LEU A 237 6.20 1.69 22.57
CA LEU A 237 7.52 2.26 22.29
C LEU A 237 7.47 3.43 21.31
N LEU A 238 6.68 3.31 20.25
CA LEU A 238 6.67 4.27 19.14
C LEU A 238 5.84 5.52 19.47
N GLY A 239 4.67 5.33 20.09
CA GLY A 239 3.66 6.38 20.21
C GLY A 239 3.24 6.97 18.84
N PRO A 240 2.40 8.02 18.83
CA PRO A 240 2.02 8.71 17.61
C PRO A 240 3.18 9.54 17.05
N MET A 241 3.44 9.43 15.76
CA MET A 241 4.42 10.24 15.03
C MET A 241 3.76 10.95 13.85
N THR A 242 4.34 12.05 13.39
CA THR A 242 3.87 12.78 12.20
C THR A 242 5.03 13.10 11.28
N ALA A 243 4.81 12.97 9.97
CA ALA A 243 5.78 13.35 8.96
C ALA A 243 5.08 13.92 7.71
N LEU A 244 5.77 14.83 7.03
CA LEU A 244 5.34 15.31 5.73
C LEU A 244 5.63 14.24 4.66
N VAL A 245 4.63 13.92 3.85
CA VAL A 245 4.76 13.19 2.59
C VAL A 245 4.80 14.22 1.49
N ASP A 246 6.02 14.58 1.08
CA ASP A 246 6.31 15.58 0.04
C ASP A 246 6.92 14.97 -1.22
N GLY A 247 7.19 13.66 -1.22
CA GLY A 247 7.70 12.96 -2.39
C GLY A 247 7.72 11.45 -2.22
N LEU A 248 7.74 10.74 -3.34
CA LEU A 248 8.00 9.30 -3.39
C LEU A 248 9.38 9.03 -3.98
N VAL A 249 9.93 7.86 -3.70
CA VAL A 249 11.19 7.39 -4.28
C VAL A 249 10.96 6.19 -5.19
N LEU A 250 11.72 6.15 -6.28
CA LEU A 250 11.94 4.93 -7.07
C LEU A 250 13.11 4.17 -6.45
N LEU A 251 12.83 2.96 -5.99
CA LEU A 251 13.81 2.05 -5.41
C LEU A 251 14.12 0.93 -6.41
N SER A 252 15.39 0.53 -6.48
CA SER A 252 15.77 -0.71 -7.16
C SER A 252 16.89 -1.46 -6.44
N ARG A 253 16.95 -2.78 -6.66
CA ARG A 253 18.06 -3.64 -6.25
C ARG A 253 18.52 -4.56 -7.38
N ARG A 254 19.78 -4.96 -7.33
CA ARG A 254 20.39 -5.95 -8.23
C ARG A 254 20.77 -7.17 -7.39
N GLY A 255 20.32 -8.36 -7.80
CA GLY A 255 20.51 -9.57 -6.98
C GLY A 255 19.99 -9.37 -5.54
N ASP A 256 20.75 -9.80 -4.55
CA ASP A 256 20.39 -9.68 -3.12
C ASP A 256 20.86 -8.38 -2.45
N GLU A 257 21.37 -7.42 -3.22
CA GLU A 257 21.76 -6.11 -2.71
C GLU A 257 20.58 -5.37 -2.07
N PRO A 258 20.85 -4.40 -1.18
CA PRO A 258 19.82 -3.52 -0.63
C PRO A 258 19.11 -2.72 -1.72
N MET A 259 17.84 -2.37 -1.45
CA MET A 259 17.11 -1.39 -2.23
C MET A 259 17.83 -0.03 -2.12
N ARG A 260 18.12 0.55 -3.28
CA ARG A 260 18.75 1.86 -3.39
C ARG A 260 17.78 2.82 -4.04
N VAL A 261 17.74 4.05 -3.54
CA VAL A 261 17.02 5.16 -4.17
C VAL A 261 17.68 5.45 -5.52
N ARG A 262 16.89 5.58 -6.58
CA ARG A 262 17.31 5.96 -7.93
C ARG A 262 16.83 7.34 -8.35
N ALA A 263 15.69 7.73 -7.79
CA ALA A 263 15.12 9.05 -7.93
C ALA A 263 14.18 9.31 -6.77
N ARG A 264 14.03 10.58 -6.40
CA ARG A 264 12.96 11.11 -5.57
C ARG A 264 12.13 12.06 -6.42
N ILE A 265 10.82 11.94 -6.35
CA ILE A 265 9.87 12.73 -7.14
C ILE A 265 8.99 13.47 -6.15
N LEU A 266 8.88 14.80 -6.30
CA LEU A 266 8.11 15.63 -5.39
C LEU A 266 6.61 15.60 -5.71
N LEU A 267 5.80 15.56 -4.67
CA LEU A 267 4.36 15.79 -4.76
C LEU A 267 4.09 17.27 -5.09
N GLY A 268 3.05 17.52 -5.89
CA GLY A 268 2.59 18.85 -6.28
C GLY A 268 3.35 19.47 -7.46
N SER A 269 4.66 19.20 -7.60
CA SER A 269 5.45 19.67 -8.76
C SER A 269 5.84 18.57 -9.74
N GLY A 270 6.01 17.33 -9.27
CA GLY A 270 6.58 16.26 -10.08
C GLY A 270 8.10 16.38 -10.28
N ASP A 271 8.77 17.31 -9.59
CA ASP A 271 10.21 17.52 -9.74
C ASP A 271 11.00 16.26 -9.38
N VAL A 272 11.94 15.90 -10.25
CA VAL A 272 12.76 14.69 -10.11
C VAL A 272 14.15 15.06 -9.61
N HIS A 273 14.52 14.49 -8.45
CA HIS A 273 15.84 14.59 -7.86
C HIS A 273 16.54 13.23 -7.90
N HIS A 274 17.69 13.18 -8.54
CA HIS A 274 18.55 12.00 -8.50
C HIS A 274 19.50 12.09 -7.31
N PRO A 275 19.74 10.98 -6.58
CA PRO A 275 20.79 10.96 -5.57
C PRO A 275 22.13 11.22 -6.23
N GLU A 276 23.01 11.96 -5.57
CA GLU A 276 24.38 12.17 -6.04
C GLU A 276 25.07 10.80 -6.20
N SER A 277 25.57 10.50 -7.40
CA SER A 277 26.42 9.34 -7.60
C SER A 277 27.68 9.53 -6.76
N PRO A 278 28.10 8.56 -5.93
CA PRO A 278 29.43 8.62 -5.36
C PRO A 278 30.43 8.67 -6.52
N ALA A 279 31.29 9.69 -6.53
CA ALA A 279 32.36 9.81 -7.50
C ALA A 279 33.13 8.49 -7.55
N PRO A 280 33.51 7.97 -8.73
CA PRO A 280 34.40 6.83 -8.78
C PRO A 280 35.66 7.17 -7.97
N PRO A 281 36.23 6.24 -7.18
CA PRO A 281 37.49 6.49 -6.49
C PRO A 281 38.51 6.97 -7.51
N GLY A 282 39.04 8.16 -7.28
CA GLY A 282 39.86 8.89 -8.23
C GLY A 282 40.95 8.01 -8.83
N GLY A 283 41.03 8.01 -10.16
CA GLY A 283 42.13 7.39 -10.88
C GLY A 283 43.45 7.95 -10.37
N ASN A 284 44.43 7.06 -10.19
CA ASN A 284 45.79 7.44 -9.80
C ASN A 284 46.29 8.63 -10.65
N PRO A 285 46.98 9.61 -10.05
CA PRO A 285 47.59 10.68 -10.82
C PRO A 285 48.61 10.06 -11.80
N PRO A 286 48.76 10.63 -13.02
CA PRO A 286 49.73 10.15 -13.98
C PRO A 286 51.15 10.26 -13.39
N PRO A 287 52.07 9.35 -13.75
CA PRO A 287 53.43 9.38 -13.24
C PRO A 287 54.11 10.69 -13.63
N SER A 288 54.64 11.39 -12.63
CA SER A 288 55.50 12.56 -12.79
C SER A 288 56.69 12.20 -13.67
N THR A 289 56.70 12.67 -14.92
CA THR A 289 57.92 12.76 -15.73
C THR A 289 58.88 13.71 -15.03
N ARG A 290 59.94 13.17 -14.42
CA ARG A 290 61.14 13.94 -14.09
C ARG A 290 61.99 14.08 -15.35
N ALA A 291 62.44 15.31 -15.59
CA ALA A 291 63.53 15.64 -16.50
C ALA A 291 64.86 15.02 -16.04
#